data_AF-A0A2W7ABM1-F1
#
_entry.id   AF-A0A2W7ABM1-F1
#
_cell.length_a   1.000
_cell.length_b   1.000
_cell.length_c   1.000
_cell.angle_alpha   90.00
_cell.angle_beta   90.00
_cell.angle_gamma   90.00
#
_symmetry.space_group_name_H-M   'P 1'
#
loop_
_entity.id
_entity.type
_entity.pdbx_description
1 polymer ?
#
loop_
_entity_poly.entity_id
_entity_poly.type
_entity_poly.pdbx_seq_one_letter_code
_entity_poly.pdbx_strand_id
1 'polypeptide(L)'
;MVLPNKLLPKRPPLPLIIAAAVLFTAGGALSIWVATRRGQLARTLPAGSNAIPADALVVLALSSDETEWRRLRQFGTEATQAQFDQLLVQWRDRLLANQDLNFAQDIQPWVGPEITLALLPTAAEASSLPPSIPAPELALSSNIVAVVPIADANRAQSDLGDRLGAAELAEDAPYRGITLQQIDGQGEAPLYAAVLDGSTAVLSPQLPLLKRSIDAYRGQDSLVSRPEVGRAFGQITETQPLARFYVDVPALAQTVAEAADPPIDPIRLRAFQTQRGLVGAIAVKNRGVALQGVSWLEPGSSTFATGNRADQMPQRLPTGALVALSGGDFQQFWEDFQAGEQFSALLPVQAADLALGLQSATGLSLDENFLPWMAGEFALGVLTPPDAPDGAPDDATGGAETPPLPNPALVLMVKASDREAATATFEQLDAVMASRYRFAVDAVDLGGVPVTRWTAPFGSLVMAYGWLEGDVAFFTVGEGIAELVAPAPGRALGVNALFQTTTGEAPRPNNGHFFVNLEALTDVENNLLLPPLPQAGLLSAEAIEAIGVTATVLSDRQVRYDIMAVLKRGDRPGPLPAPDSASPAAPGPEAEAEPSPGSEVAPPATGE
;
A
#
# COMPACT_ATOMS: atom_id res chain seq x y z
N MET A 1 -34.30 -31.59 -81.73
CA MET A 1 -33.47 -30.45 -82.17
C MET A 1 -34.18 -29.18 -81.69
N VAL A 2 -33.52 -28.41 -80.81
CA VAL A 2 -33.73 -26.99 -80.45
C VAL A 2 -34.94 -26.60 -79.55
N LEU A 3 -34.59 -26.29 -78.28
CA LEU A 3 -35.27 -25.44 -77.26
C LEU A 3 -35.45 -23.97 -77.75
N PRO A 4 -36.16 -23.01 -77.09
CA PRO A 4 -36.30 -22.86 -75.62
C PRO A 4 -37.58 -22.20 -75.03
N ASN A 5 -37.68 -22.26 -73.69
CA ASN A 5 -38.15 -21.25 -72.70
C ASN A 5 -39.62 -20.73 -72.75
N LYS A 6 -40.34 -20.48 -71.63
CA LYS A 6 -40.00 -20.15 -70.24
C LYS A 6 -41.01 -20.76 -69.25
N LEU A 7 -40.53 -21.19 -68.08
CA LEU A 7 -41.32 -21.54 -66.90
C LEU A 7 -41.52 -20.29 -66.01
N LEU A 8 -42.76 -20.05 -65.59
CA LEU A 8 -43.15 -19.19 -64.46
C LEU A 8 -43.88 -20.08 -63.46
N PRO A 9 -43.46 -20.15 -62.18
CA PRO A 9 -44.29 -20.75 -61.15
C PRO A 9 -44.87 -19.72 -60.16
N LYS A 10 -46.12 -20.03 -59.86
CA LYS A 10 -47.06 -19.58 -58.81
C LYS A 10 -46.45 -19.16 -57.46
N ARG A 11 -47.15 -18.20 -56.83
CA ARG A 11 -47.03 -17.76 -55.43
C ARG A 11 -47.17 -18.88 -54.40
N PRO A 12 -46.58 -18.69 -53.20
CA PRO A 12 -47.19 -19.07 -51.93
C PRO A 12 -47.33 -17.88 -50.95
N PRO A 13 -48.11 -18.03 -49.86
CA PRO A 13 -48.56 -16.94 -48.98
C PRO A 13 -47.57 -16.63 -47.83
N LEU A 14 -47.53 -15.37 -47.39
CA LEU A 14 -47.06 -14.95 -46.06
C LEU A 14 -48.16 -15.31 -45.02
N PRO A 15 -47.81 -15.80 -43.80
CA PRO A 15 -46.94 -15.05 -42.90
C PRO A 15 -45.97 -15.93 -42.08
N LEU A 16 -44.68 -15.66 -42.22
CA LEU A 16 -43.63 -16.14 -41.30
C LEU A 16 -42.90 -14.93 -40.71
N ILE A 17 -43.70 -14.01 -40.12
CA ILE A 17 -43.22 -12.80 -39.41
C ILE A 17 -43.41 -12.93 -37.88
N ILE A 18 -43.98 -14.02 -37.35
CA ILE A 18 -44.32 -14.12 -35.92
C ILE A 18 -43.37 -15.03 -35.11
N ALA A 19 -42.45 -15.77 -35.74
CA ALA A 19 -41.51 -16.65 -35.00
C ALA A 19 -40.15 -16.02 -34.65
N ALA A 20 -39.82 -14.84 -35.19
CA ALA A 20 -38.55 -14.14 -34.92
C ALA A 20 -38.67 -12.98 -33.90
N ALA A 21 -39.87 -12.61 -33.48
CA ALA A 21 -40.13 -11.47 -32.60
C ALA A 21 -40.21 -11.82 -31.10
N VAL A 22 -40.17 -13.10 -30.72
CA VAL A 22 -40.21 -13.53 -29.30
C VAL A 22 -38.84 -14.00 -28.78
N LEU A 23 -37.88 -14.31 -29.66
CA LEU A 23 -36.49 -14.58 -29.27
C LEU A 23 -35.66 -13.31 -29.02
N PHE A 24 -36.10 -12.16 -29.52
CA PHE A 24 -35.44 -10.87 -29.29
C PHE A 24 -35.87 -10.15 -28.00
N THR A 25 -36.96 -10.57 -27.33
CA THR A 25 -37.41 -9.94 -26.08
C THR A 25 -36.90 -10.63 -24.81
N ALA A 26 -36.44 -11.88 -24.89
CA ALA A 26 -35.73 -12.56 -23.79
C ALA A 26 -34.20 -12.49 -23.91
N GLY A 27 -33.65 -12.40 -25.13
CA GLY A 27 -32.21 -12.22 -25.36
C GLY A 27 -31.72 -10.78 -25.16
N GLY A 28 -32.59 -9.79 -25.38
CA GLY A 28 -32.27 -8.36 -25.19
C GLY A 28 -32.02 -7.98 -23.74
N ALA A 29 -32.78 -8.54 -22.78
CA ALA A 29 -32.57 -8.26 -21.36
C ALA A 29 -31.26 -8.87 -20.85
N LEU A 30 -30.90 -10.10 -21.25
CA LEU A 30 -29.63 -10.73 -20.86
C LEU A 30 -28.42 -10.10 -21.54
N SER A 31 -28.51 -9.70 -22.82
CA SER A 31 -27.41 -9.03 -23.51
C SER A 31 -27.23 -7.57 -23.08
N ILE A 32 -28.31 -6.83 -22.80
CA ILE A 32 -28.23 -5.50 -22.18
C ILE A 32 -27.74 -5.62 -20.73
N TRP A 33 -28.13 -6.65 -19.98
CA TRP A 33 -27.64 -6.89 -18.60
C TRP A 33 -26.17 -7.32 -18.56
N VAL A 34 -25.71 -8.16 -19.50
CA VAL A 34 -24.28 -8.52 -19.65
C VAL A 34 -23.47 -7.35 -20.22
N ALA A 35 -24.02 -6.54 -21.13
CA ALA A 35 -23.36 -5.35 -21.68
C ALA A 35 -23.32 -4.18 -20.67
N THR A 36 -24.35 -4.01 -19.83
CA THR A 36 -24.34 -3.04 -18.72
C THR A 36 -23.45 -3.51 -17.57
N ARG A 37 -23.37 -4.82 -17.27
CA ARG A 37 -22.32 -5.34 -16.36
C ARG A 37 -20.92 -5.17 -16.93
N ARG A 38 -20.68 -5.49 -18.21
CA ARG A 38 -19.37 -5.25 -18.86
C ARG A 38 -19.05 -3.76 -18.95
N GLY A 39 -20.04 -2.90 -19.19
CA GLY A 39 -19.88 -1.44 -19.21
C GLY A 39 -19.76 -0.78 -17.82
N GLN A 40 -20.29 -1.39 -16.76
CA GLN A 40 -20.06 -0.97 -15.38
C GLN A 40 -18.73 -1.52 -14.83
N LEU A 41 -18.35 -2.76 -15.14
CA LEU A 41 -17.03 -3.33 -14.85
C LEU A 41 -15.92 -2.60 -15.62
N ALA A 42 -16.17 -2.18 -16.86
CA ALA A 42 -15.26 -1.34 -17.65
C ALA A 42 -15.13 0.09 -17.12
N ARG A 43 -16.00 0.54 -16.19
CA ARG A 43 -15.86 1.82 -15.48
C ARG A 43 -15.12 1.69 -14.15
N THR A 44 -15.03 0.49 -13.59
CA THR A 44 -14.34 0.24 -12.31
C THR A 44 -12.91 -0.27 -12.52
N LEU A 45 -12.62 -0.88 -13.67
CA LEU A 45 -11.29 -1.35 -14.05
C LEU A 45 -10.43 -0.22 -14.66
N PRO A 46 -9.09 -0.30 -14.57
CA PRO A 46 -8.17 0.56 -15.31
C PRO A 46 -8.52 0.71 -16.79
N ALA A 47 -8.29 1.89 -17.34
CA ALA A 47 -8.48 2.12 -18.77
C ALA A 47 -7.59 1.15 -19.58
N GLY A 48 -8.17 0.56 -20.63
CA GLY A 48 -7.44 -0.39 -21.49
C GLY A 48 -7.20 -1.78 -20.89
N SER A 49 -7.90 -2.15 -19.81
CA SER A 49 -7.76 -3.48 -19.15
C SER A 49 -7.98 -4.69 -20.07
N ASN A 50 -8.63 -4.53 -21.22
CA ASN A 50 -8.78 -5.57 -22.24
C ASN A 50 -7.49 -5.84 -23.04
N ALA A 51 -6.57 -4.87 -23.09
CA ALA A 51 -5.26 -5.02 -23.72
C ALA A 51 -4.18 -5.49 -22.74
N ILE A 52 -4.50 -5.65 -21.46
CA ILE A 52 -3.56 -6.11 -20.43
C ILE A 52 -3.67 -7.64 -20.32
N PRO A 53 -2.60 -8.40 -20.55
CA PRO A 53 -2.58 -9.85 -20.33
C PRO A 53 -3.02 -10.26 -18.91
N ALA A 54 -3.73 -11.38 -18.78
CA ALA A 54 -4.29 -11.83 -17.50
C ALA A 54 -3.24 -12.21 -16.43
N ASP A 55 -2.02 -12.51 -16.86
CA ASP A 55 -0.89 -12.90 -16.01
C ASP A 55 0.02 -11.71 -15.65
N ALA A 56 -0.44 -10.47 -15.86
CA ALA A 56 0.27 -9.28 -15.38
C ALA A 56 0.53 -9.36 -13.86
N LEU A 57 1.78 -9.11 -13.47
CA LEU A 57 2.22 -9.12 -12.07
C LEU A 57 1.72 -7.87 -11.34
N VAL A 58 1.87 -6.72 -11.99
CA VAL A 58 1.46 -5.41 -11.48
C VAL A 58 0.79 -4.63 -12.61
N VAL A 59 -0.29 -3.95 -12.28
CA VAL A 59 -0.94 -2.97 -13.16
C VAL A 59 -1.06 -1.67 -12.38
N LEU A 60 -0.68 -0.56 -13.00
CA LEU A 60 -0.72 0.77 -12.43
C LEU A 60 -1.32 1.73 -13.46
N ALA A 61 -2.54 2.19 -13.21
CA ALA A 61 -3.17 3.26 -13.96
C ALA A 61 -2.89 4.60 -13.28
N LEU A 62 -2.31 5.54 -14.00
CA LEU A 62 -1.97 6.88 -13.51
C LEU A 62 -2.88 7.91 -14.15
N SER A 63 -3.40 8.84 -13.36
CA SER A 63 -4.21 9.96 -13.85
C SER A 63 -3.40 10.85 -14.79
N SER A 64 -4.00 11.23 -15.91
CA SER A 64 -3.46 12.24 -16.82
C SER A 64 -3.88 13.67 -16.44
N ASP A 65 -4.70 13.83 -15.39
CA ASP A 65 -5.16 15.13 -14.92
C ASP A 65 -4.06 15.84 -14.09
N GLU A 66 -3.51 16.91 -14.66
CA GLU A 66 -2.55 17.78 -13.98
C GLU A 66 -3.05 18.34 -12.65
N THR A 67 -4.36 18.49 -12.49
CA THR A 67 -4.96 19.04 -11.27
C THR A 67 -4.67 18.15 -10.08
N GLU A 68 -4.76 16.82 -10.25
CA GLU A 68 -4.47 15.85 -9.20
C GLU A 68 -2.98 15.86 -8.82
N TRP A 69 -2.09 15.87 -9.81
CA TRP A 69 -0.65 16.01 -9.57
C TRP A 69 -0.29 17.34 -8.91
N ARG A 70 -0.92 18.44 -9.31
CA ARG A 70 -0.70 19.78 -8.71
C ARG A 70 -1.24 19.86 -7.29
N ARG A 71 -2.31 19.15 -6.96
CA ARG A 71 -2.81 19.02 -5.58
C ARG A 71 -1.82 18.23 -4.73
N LEU A 72 -1.30 17.11 -5.25
CA LEU A 72 -0.29 16.31 -4.53
C LEU A 72 0.97 17.13 -4.22
N ARG A 73 1.45 17.92 -5.19
CA ARG A 73 2.62 18.81 -5.04
C ARG A 73 2.45 19.92 -3.99
N GLN A 74 1.24 20.18 -3.47
CA GLN A 74 1.00 21.16 -2.40
C GLN A 74 1.27 20.61 -0.99
N PHE A 75 1.54 19.31 -0.88
CA PHE A 75 1.82 18.66 0.39
C PHE A 75 3.32 18.45 0.63
N GLY A 76 3.69 18.34 1.90
CA GLY A 76 5.06 18.19 2.36
C GLY A 76 5.67 19.49 2.89
N THR A 77 6.92 19.39 3.33
CA THR A 77 7.81 20.52 3.62
C THR A 77 8.50 21.00 2.35
N GLU A 78 9.10 22.19 2.35
CA GLU A 78 9.89 22.73 1.22
C GLU A 78 10.93 21.71 0.70
N ALA A 79 11.63 21.03 1.61
CA ALA A 79 12.61 20.02 1.28
C ALA A 79 11.98 18.80 0.59
N THR A 80 10.87 18.27 1.10
CA THR A 80 10.19 17.11 0.50
C THR A 80 9.48 17.45 -0.81
N GLN A 81 8.95 18.68 -0.95
CA GLN A 81 8.37 19.18 -2.19
C GLN A 81 9.44 19.26 -3.30
N ALA A 82 10.62 19.80 -2.97
CA ALA A 82 11.74 19.86 -3.92
C ALA A 82 12.19 18.46 -4.37
N GLN A 83 12.29 17.51 -3.43
CA GLN A 83 12.62 16.10 -3.75
C GLN A 83 11.55 15.47 -4.66
N PHE A 84 10.28 15.72 -4.39
CA PHE A 84 9.18 15.21 -5.21
C PHE A 84 9.19 15.80 -6.62
N ASP A 85 9.42 17.11 -6.74
CA ASP A 85 9.54 17.78 -8.03
C ASP A 85 10.72 17.26 -8.85
N GLN A 86 11.86 17.01 -8.21
CA GLN A 86 13.01 16.36 -8.86
C GLN A 86 12.67 14.96 -9.38
N LEU A 87 11.94 14.16 -8.59
CA LEU A 87 11.50 12.83 -9.02
C LEU A 87 10.56 12.91 -10.24
N LEU A 88 9.62 13.86 -10.25
CA LEU A 88 8.73 14.08 -11.39
C LEU A 88 9.48 14.53 -12.65
N VAL A 89 10.48 15.41 -12.49
CA VAL A 89 11.35 15.85 -13.59
C VAL A 89 12.15 14.68 -14.16
N GLN A 90 12.81 13.90 -13.30
CA GLN A 90 13.57 12.72 -13.74
C GLN A 90 12.68 11.70 -14.46
N TRP A 91 11.48 11.47 -13.96
CA TRP A 91 10.50 10.57 -14.57
C TRP A 91 10.06 11.07 -15.96
N ARG A 92 9.71 12.35 -16.05
CA ARG A 92 9.34 13.00 -17.32
C ARG A 92 10.47 12.90 -18.33
N ASP A 93 11.69 13.30 -17.95
CA ASP A 93 12.81 13.40 -18.88
C ASP A 93 13.20 12.03 -19.41
N ARG A 94 13.21 11.02 -18.54
CA ARG A 94 13.57 9.66 -18.93
C ARG A 94 12.54 9.01 -19.86
N LEU A 95 11.25 9.24 -19.65
CA LEU A 95 10.19 8.64 -20.46
C LEU A 95 9.91 9.39 -21.76
N LEU A 96 9.97 10.72 -21.72
CA LEU A 96 9.46 11.58 -22.79
C LEU A 96 10.56 12.39 -23.46
N ALA A 97 11.49 12.99 -22.70
CA ALA A 97 12.52 13.83 -23.30
C ALA A 97 13.51 13.00 -24.14
N ASN A 98 13.82 11.76 -23.74
CA ASN A 98 14.59 10.82 -24.57
C ASN A 98 13.92 10.46 -25.92
N GLN A 99 12.62 10.75 -26.05
CA GLN A 99 11.80 10.53 -27.25
C GLN A 99 11.41 11.85 -27.93
N ASP A 100 12.02 12.97 -27.54
CA ASP A 100 11.70 14.33 -27.99
C ASP A 100 10.20 14.68 -27.80
N LEU A 101 9.55 14.17 -26.75
CA LEU A 101 8.13 14.37 -26.43
C LEU A 101 7.96 15.22 -25.17
N ASN A 102 6.94 16.08 -25.19
CA ASN A 102 6.47 16.84 -24.03
C ASN A 102 5.05 16.40 -23.66
N PHE A 103 4.83 16.00 -22.40
CA PHE A 103 3.52 15.53 -21.97
C PHE A 103 2.40 16.55 -22.20
N ALA A 104 2.59 17.81 -21.79
CA ALA A 104 1.55 18.84 -21.83
C ALA A 104 1.21 19.27 -23.28
N GLN A 105 2.19 19.24 -24.18
CA GLN A 105 2.01 19.68 -25.57
C GLN A 105 1.62 18.53 -26.50
N ASP A 106 2.26 17.38 -26.36
CA ASP A 106 2.20 16.30 -27.37
C ASP A 106 1.31 15.12 -26.96
N ILE A 107 0.91 15.00 -25.68
CA ILE A 107 0.15 13.83 -25.16
C ILE A 107 -1.16 14.25 -24.50
N GLN A 108 -1.09 15.18 -23.55
CA GLN A 108 -2.22 15.65 -22.75
C GLN A 108 -3.44 16.11 -23.56
N PRO A 109 -3.30 16.78 -24.73
CA PRO A 109 -4.46 17.30 -25.45
C PRO A 109 -5.43 16.24 -25.99
N TRP A 110 -5.00 14.98 -26.09
CA TRP A 110 -5.77 13.88 -26.68
C TRP A 110 -5.81 12.61 -25.83
N VAL A 111 -4.95 12.46 -24.82
CA VAL A 111 -4.92 11.27 -23.96
C VAL A 111 -6.19 11.16 -23.11
N GLY A 112 -6.64 9.94 -22.87
CA GLY A 112 -7.72 9.67 -21.93
C GLY A 112 -7.35 10.00 -20.48
N PRO A 113 -8.30 9.83 -19.55
CA PRO A 113 -8.13 10.26 -18.15
C PRO A 113 -7.04 9.51 -17.39
N GLU A 114 -6.61 8.34 -17.89
CA GLU A 114 -5.61 7.50 -17.23
C GLU A 114 -4.70 6.84 -18.27
N ILE A 115 -3.43 6.68 -17.94
CA ILE A 115 -2.46 5.86 -18.68
C ILE A 115 -2.15 4.63 -17.84
N THR A 116 -2.26 3.44 -18.41
CA THR A 116 -2.07 2.19 -17.65
C THR A 116 -0.75 1.53 -18.00
N LEU A 117 0.06 1.25 -16.99
CA LEU A 117 1.31 0.50 -17.09
C LEU A 117 1.07 -0.92 -16.54
N ALA A 118 1.51 -1.94 -17.26
CA ALA A 118 1.41 -3.34 -16.84
C ALA A 118 2.78 -4.01 -16.87
N LEU A 119 3.23 -4.49 -15.72
CA LEU A 119 4.42 -5.33 -15.58
C LEU A 119 4.04 -6.78 -15.88
N LEU A 120 4.69 -7.38 -16.87
CA LEU A 120 4.46 -8.75 -17.30
C LEU A 120 5.62 -9.66 -16.87
N PRO A 121 5.36 -10.94 -16.58
CA PRO A 121 6.43 -11.90 -16.35
C PRO A 121 7.16 -12.18 -17.67
N THR A 122 8.49 -12.27 -17.62
CA THR A 122 9.35 -12.70 -18.74
C THR A 122 10.34 -13.77 -18.29
N ALA A 123 10.73 -14.63 -19.24
CA ALA A 123 11.68 -15.72 -19.01
C ALA A 123 13.16 -15.24 -18.99
N ALA A 124 13.41 -13.97 -19.25
CA ALA A 124 14.75 -13.39 -19.35
C ALA A 124 14.88 -12.23 -18.36
N GLU A 125 15.74 -12.44 -17.37
CA GLU A 125 16.25 -11.46 -16.39
C GLU A 125 15.27 -11.01 -15.30
N ALA A 126 15.05 -11.91 -14.33
CA ALA A 126 14.47 -11.59 -13.02
C ALA A 126 15.37 -10.68 -12.16
N SER A 127 16.62 -10.41 -12.55
CA SER A 127 17.69 -9.86 -11.70
C SER A 127 17.63 -8.34 -11.41
N SER A 128 16.49 -7.67 -11.61
CA SER A 128 16.44 -6.18 -11.52
C SER A 128 15.25 -5.60 -10.75
N LEU A 129 14.53 -6.38 -9.92
CA LEU A 129 13.50 -5.83 -9.04
C LEU A 129 14.13 -5.36 -7.71
N PRO A 130 14.26 -4.03 -7.45
CA PRO A 130 14.71 -3.54 -6.15
C PRO A 130 13.68 -3.83 -5.05
N PRO A 131 14.12 -4.08 -3.80
CA PRO A 131 13.27 -4.50 -2.67
C PRO A 131 12.32 -3.40 -2.15
N SER A 132 12.40 -2.18 -2.69
CA SER A 132 11.53 -1.06 -2.36
C SER A 132 11.05 -0.46 -3.68
N ILE A 133 9.80 -0.70 -4.06
CA ILE A 133 9.26 -0.20 -5.33
C ILE A 133 8.52 1.12 -5.09
N PRO A 134 9.13 2.29 -5.35
CA PRO A 134 8.38 3.45 -5.76
C PRO A 134 7.94 3.25 -7.22
N ALA A 135 6.73 3.70 -7.57
CA ALA A 135 6.17 3.67 -8.92
C ALA A 135 7.09 4.13 -10.10
N PRO A 136 8.10 5.01 -9.93
CA PRO A 136 8.99 5.43 -11.01
C PRO A 136 9.93 4.33 -11.54
N GLU A 137 10.34 3.37 -10.72
CA GLU A 137 11.26 2.30 -11.14
C GLU A 137 10.53 1.20 -11.93
N LEU A 138 9.24 1.00 -11.65
CA LEU A 138 8.33 0.11 -12.38
C LEU A 138 8.08 0.52 -13.82
N ALA A 139 8.39 1.75 -14.24
CA ALA A 139 8.07 2.27 -15.56
C ALA A 139 9.17 1.99 -16.62
N LEU A 140 10.33 1.47 -16.20
CA LEU A 140 11.52 1.37 -17.06
C LEU A 140 12.24 0.02 -16.94
N SER A 141 11.68 -0.95 -16.23
CA SER A 141 12.10 -2.34 -16.45
C SER A 141 11.75 -2.71 -17.89
N SER A 142 12.55 -3.57 -18.52
CA SER A 142 12.31 -3.99 -19.89
C SER A 142 10.93 -4.66 -20.06
N ASN A 143 10.26 -5.06 -18.98
CA ASN A 143 9.12 -5.97 -18.99
C ASN A 143 7.73 -5.31 -18.88
N ILE A 144 7.56 -4.12 -19.46
CA ILE A 144 6.35 -3.30 -19.29
C ILE A 144 5.59 -3.13 -20.59
N VAL A 145 4.28 -3.10 -20.47
CA VAL A 145 3.37 -2.63 -21.51
C VAL A 145 2.64 -1.39 -21.02
N ALA A 146 2.71 -0.30 -21.78
CA ALA A 146 1.92 0.90 -21.55
C ALA A 146 0.69 0.89 -22.45
N VAL A 147 -0.49 1.06 -21.88
CA VAL A 147 -1.76 1.21 -22.58
C VAL A 147 -2.21 2.66 -22.44
N VAL A 148 -2.31 3.34 -23.57
CA VAL A 148 -2.61 4.77 -23.68
C VAL A 148 -3.97 4.95 -24.33
N PRO A 149 -5.01 5.33 -23.59
CA PRO A 149 -6.31 5.63 -24.17
C PRO A 149 -6.25 6.93 -24.99
N ILE A 150 -6.97 6.94 -26.10
CA ILE A 150 -7.08 8.07 -27.03
C ILE A 150 -8.49 8.65 -26.87
N ALA A 151 -8.60 9.79 -26.19
CA ALA A 151 -9.86 10.51 -26.04
C ALA A 151 -10.22 11.36 -27.26
N ASP A 152 -9.22 11.91 -27.96
CA ASP A 152 -9.41 12.68 -29.20
C ASP A 152 -8.46 12.19 -30.31
N ALA A 153 -8.97 11.28 -31.15
CA ALA A 153 -8.19 10.70 -32.24
C ALA A 153 -7.75 11.74 -33.30
N ASN A 154 -8.54 12.80 -33.52
CA ASN A 154 -8.19 13.83 -34.50
C ASN A 154 -7.01 14.67 -34.01
N ARG A 155 -7.01 15.02 -32.72
CA ARG A 155 -5.87 15.71 -32.10
C ARG A 155 -4.64 14.81 -32.01
N ALA A 156 -4.79 13.55 -31.62
CA ALA A 156 -3.69 12.59 -31.63
C ALA A 156 -3.04 12.49 -33.02
N GLN A 157 -3.85 12.45 -34.09
CA GLN A 157 -3.34 12.46 -35.47
C GLN A 157 -2.69 13.81 -35.85
N SER A 158 -3.20 14.93 -35.37
CA SER A 158 -2.60 16.26 -35.64
C SER A 158 -1.25 16.42 -34.94
N ASP A 159 -1.15 15.96 -33.68
CA ASP A 159 0.01 16.21 -32.82
C ASP A 159 1.13 15.18 -33.07
N LEU A 160 0.76 13.92 -33.38
CA LEU A 160 1.71 12.82 -33.60
C LEU A 160 1.77 12.30 -35.03
N GLY A 161 0.89 12.73 -35.93
CA GLY A 161 0.73 12.13 -37.27
C GLY A 161 1.99 12.17 -38.12
N ASP A 162 2.72 13.28 -38.12
CA ASP A 162 3.97 13.41 -38.88
C ASP A 162 5.07 12.49 -38.33
N ARG A 163 5.10 12.27 -37.00
CA ARG A 163 6.04 11.36 -36.34
C ARG A 163 5.69 9.89 -36.58
N LEU A 164 4.40 9.54 -36.45
CA LEU A 164 3.90 8.19 -36.74
C LEU A 164 4.01 7.83 -38.23
N GLY A 165 3.99 8.82 -39.12
CA GLY A 165 4.25 8.66 -40.54
C GLY A 165 5.74 8.46 -40.88
N ALA A 166 6.64 8.94 -40.01
CA ALA A 166 8.09 8.74 -40.11
C ALA A 166 8.59 7.48 -39.38
N ALA A 167 7.76 6.88 -38.50
CA ALA A 167 8.08 5.65 -37.78
C ALA A 167 8.26 4.46 -38.74
N GLU A 168 9.28 3.65 -38.49
CA GLU A 168 9.55 2.45 -39.29
C GLU A 168 8.54 1.34 -38.96
N LEU A 169 8.25 0.48 -39.92
CA LEU A 169 7.47 -0.73 -39.66
C LEU A 169 8.33 -1.72 -38.90
N ALA A 170 7.87 -2.13 -37.72
CA ALA A 170 8.59 -3.14 -36.93
C ALA A 170 8.57 -4.52 -37.61
N GLU A 171 7.54 -4.81 -38.42
CA GLU A 171 7.42 -6.01 -39.24
C GLU A 171 6.73 -5.70 -40.58
N ASP A 172 7.11 -6.42 -41.65
CA ASP A 172 6.55 -6.23 -43.00
C ASP A 172 5.04 -6.53 -43.08
N ALA A 173 4.54 -7.39 -42.19
CA ALA A 173 3.15 -7.83 -42.18
C ALA A 173 2.45 -7.44 -40.86
N PRO A 174 1.17 -7.04 -40.91
CA PRO A 174 0.43 -6.68 -39.70
C PRO A 174 0.22 -7.90 -38.81
N TYR A 175 0.51 -7.76 -37.52
CA TYR A 175 0.30 -8.81 -36.53
C TYR A 175 -1.16 -8.83 -36.09
N ARG A 176 -1.86 -9.93 -36.36
CA ARG A 176 -3.33 -10.05 -36.14
C ARG A 176 -4.13 -8.86 -36.68
N GLY A 177 -3.72 -8.36 -37.84
CA GLY A 177 -4.34 -7.22 -38.52
C GLY A 177 -4.11 -5.88 -37.83
N ILE A 178 -3.11 -5.76 -36.95
CA ILE A 178 -2.66 -4.50 -36.33
C ILE A 178 -1.24 -4.21 -36.82
N THR A 179 -1.02 -2.99 -37.32
CA THR A 179 0.29 -2.52 -37.76
C THR A 179 1.19 -2.27 -36.56
N LEU A 180 2.42 -2.74 -36.64
CA LEU A 180 3.43 -2.55 -35.60
C LEU A 180 4.43 -1.51 -36.08
N GLN A 181 4.62 -0.47 -35.28
CA GLN A 181 5.55 0.62 -35.58
C GLN A 181 6.70 0.59 -34.59
N GLN A 182 7.90 0.86 -35.07
CA GLN A 182 9.06 1.16 -34.26
C GLN A 182 9.27 2.68 -34.28
N ILE A 183 9.25 3.27 -33.09
CA ILE A 183 9.54 4.67 -32.88
C ILE A 183 11.01 4.74 -32.47
N ASP A 184 11.84 5.28 -33.36
CA ASP A 184 13.24 5.55 -33.05
C ASP A 184 13.35 6.84 -32.25
N GLY A 185 14.04 6.78 -31.11
CA GLY A 185 14.32 7.92 -30.23
C GLY A 185 15.81 8.07 -29.97
N GLN A 186 16.20 9.06 -29.16
CA GLN A 186 17.60 9.25 -28.74
C GLN A 186 18.02 8.27 -27.63
N GLY A 187 17.11 7.42 -27.13
CA GLY A 187 17.37 6.41 -26.11
C GLY A 187 18.00 5.12 -26.65
N GLU A 188 18.64 4.34 -25.76
CA GLU A 188 19.37 3.11 -26.11
C GLU A 188 18.47 1.92 -26.54
N ALA A 189 17.15 1.96 -26.31
CA ALA A 189 16.23 0.86 -26.59
C ALA A 189 15.07 1.28 -27.54
N PRO A 190 14.74 0.46 -28.56
CA PRO A 190 13.66 0.76 -29.49
C PRO A 190 12.29 0.73 -28.77
N LEU A 191 11.43 1.69 -29.09
CA LEU A 191 10.06 1.74 -28.57
C LEU A 191 9.09 1.23 -29.63
N TYR A 192 8.39 0.14 -29.35
CA TYR A 192 7.37 -0.41 -30.25
C TYR A 192 5.99 0.10 -29.88
N ALA A 193 5.21 0.51 -30.88
CA ALA A 193 3.86 1.03 -30.71
C ALA A 193 2.86 0.34 -31.65
N ALA A 194 1.62 0.22 -31.18
CA ALA A 194 0.50 -0.26 -31.96
C ALA A 194 -0.79 0.47 -31.58
N VAL A 195 -1.55 0.91 -32.58
CA VAL A 195 -2.91 1.43 -32.38
C VAL A 195 -3.88 0.27 -32.52
N LEU A 196 -4.51 -0.14 -31.41
CA LEU A 196 -5.40 -1.31 -31.37
C LEU A 196 -6.75 -1.01 -32.04
N ASP A 197 -7.27 0.19 -31.77
CA ASP A 197 -8.46 0.77 -32.35
C ASP A 197 -8.40 2.31 -32.26
N GLY A 198 -9.45 3.00 -32.69
CA GLY A 198 -9.52 4.47 -32.64
C GLY A 198 -9.57 5.10 -31.24
N SER A 199 -9.46 4.29 -30.17
CA SER A 199 -9.58 4.72 -28.78
C SER A 199 -8.46 4.22 -27.87
N THR A 200 -7.58 3.33 -28.36
CA THR A 200 -6.53 2.71 -27.54
C THR A 200 -5.26 2.47 -28.34
N ALA A 201 -4.14 2.98 -27.83
CA ALA A 201 -2.79 2.64 -28.28
C ALA A 201 -2.05 1.83 -27.19
N VAL A 202 -1.08 1.04 -27.62
CA VAL A 202 -0.20 0.28 -26.73
C VAL A 202 1.25 0.51 -27.14
N LEU A 203 2.12 0.66 -26.15
CA LEU A 203 3.55 0.83 -26.31
C LEU A 203 4.31 -0.16 -25.43
N SER A 204 5.48 -0.59 -25.88
CA SER A 204 6.37 -1.47 -25.12
C SER A 204 7.80 -1.36 -25.65
N PRO A 205 8.83 -1.39 -24.80
CA PRO A 205 10.22 -1.48 -25.23
C PRO A 205 10.58 -2.87 -25.81
N GLN A 206 9.67 -3.85 -25.69
CA GLN A 206 9.84 -5.20 -26.22
C GLN A 206 8.70 -5.58 -27.17
N LEU A 207 9.06 -5.92 -28.42
CA LEU A 207 8.12 -6.41 -29.43
C LEU A 207 7.32 -7.65 -28.96
N PRO A 208 7.90 -8.66 -28.28
CA PRO A 208 7.13 -9.78 -27.74
C PRO A 208 6.02 -9.37 -26.76
N LEU A 209 6.27 -8.37 -25.91
CA LEU A 209 5.28 -7.89 -24.92
C LEU A 209 4.16 -7.08 -25.59
N LEU A 210 4.51 -6.28 -26.62
CA LEU A 210 3.51 -5.60 -27.45
C LEU A 210 2.55 -6.62 -28.10
N LYS A 211 3.10 -7.71 -28.66
CA LYS A 211 2.32 -8.79 -29.26
C LYS A 211 1.40 -9.48 -28.25
N ARG A 212 1.88 -9.73 -27.02
CA ARG A 212 1.05 -10.28 -25.93
C ARG A 212 -0.13 -9.37 -25.57
N SER A 213 0.07 -8.05 -25.59
CA SER A 213 -1.01 -7.09 -25.35
C SER A 213 -2.05 -7.08 -26.48
N ILE A 214 -1.61 -7.15 -27.74
CA ILE A 214 -2.49 -7.29 -28.91
C ILE A 214 -3.29 -8.58 -28.83
N ASP A 215 -2.65 -9.67 -28.43
CA ASP A 215 -3.26 -10.98 -28.23
C ASP A 215 -4.36 -10.94 -27.16
N ALA A 216 -4.09 -10.33 -26.01
CA ALA A 216 -5.07 -10.08 -24.96
C ALA A 216 -6.27 -9.27 -25.49
N TYR A 217 -6.01 -8.18 -26.23
CA TYR A 217 -7.05 -7.34 -26.83
C TYR A 217 -7.93 -8.07 -27.85
N ARG A 218 -7.34 -8.98 -28.66
CA ARG A 218 -8.07 -9.78 -29.66
C ARG A 218 -8.88 -10.93 -29.07
N GLY A 219 -9.06 -10.98 -27.76
CA GLY A 219 -9.96 -11.89 -27.07
C GLY A 219 -9.29 -13.12 -26.47
N GLN A 220 -7.96 -13.09 -26.28
CA GLN A 220 -7.29 -14.01 -25.36
C GLN A 220 -7.48 -13.59 -23.90
N ASP A 221 -6.79 -14.27 -22.98
CA ASP A 221 -6.85 -14.00 -21.54
C ASP A 221 -6.27 -12.61 -21.22
N SER A 222 -7.14 -11.75 -20.71
CA SER A 222 -6.85 -10.36 -20.34
C SER A 222 -7.30 -10.08 -18.91
N LEU A 223 -6.91 -8.94 -18.33
CA LEU A 223 -7.30 -8.58 -16.96
C LEU A 223 -8.83 -8.56 -16.79
N VAL A 224 -9.57 -8.14 -17.83
CA VAL A 224 -11.06 -8.15 -17.82
C VAL A 224 -11.67 -9.55 -17.77
N SER A 225 -10.93 -10.62 -18.12
CA SER A 225 -11.42 -11.99 -18.01
C SER A 225 -11.31 -12.55 -16.58
N ARG A 226 -10.69 -11.82 -15.63
CA ARG A 226 -10.58 -12.21 -14.22
C ARG A 226 -11.75 -11.65 -13.38
N PRO A 227 -12.78 -12.45 -13.05
CA PRO A 227 -13.97 -11.96 -12.34
C PRO A 227 -13.69 -11.52 -10.89
N GLU A 228 -12.68 -12.08 -10.24
CA GLU A 228 -12.27 -11.63 -8.89
C GLU A 228 -11.76 -10.18 -8.92
N VAL A 229 -10.94 -9.83 -9.93
CA VAL A 229 -10.37 -8.49 -10.08
C VAL A 229 -11.49 -7.47 -10.28
N GLY A 230 -12.43 -7.76 -11.18
CA GLY A 230 -13.61 -6.92 -11.39
C GLY A 230 -14.48 -6.77 -10.14
N ARG A 231 -14.68 -7.85 -9.36
CA ARG A 231 -15.41 -7.78 -8.09
C ARG A 231 -14.68 -6.93 -7.04
N ALA A 232 -13.37 -7.08 -6.93
CA ALA A 232 -12.56 -6.34 -5.97
C ALA A 232 -12.52 -4.83 -6.30
N PHE A 233 -12.32 -4.46 -7.58
CA PHE A 233 -12.43 -3.05 -8.01
C PHE A 233 -13.83 -2.48 -7.80
N GLY A 234 -14.88 -3.30 -7.90
CA GLY A 234 -16.24 -2.90 -7.58
C GLY A 234 -16.47 -2.52 -6.11
N GLN A 235 -15.56 -2.85 -5.19
CA GLN A 235 -15.60 -2.44 -3.79
C GLN A 235 -14.84 -1.13 -3.50
N ILE A 236 -14.09 -0.62 -4.47
CA ILE A 236 -13.40 0.66 -4.39
C ILE A 236 -14.41 1.77 -4.63
N THR A 237 -14.50 2.70 -3.68
CA THR A 237 -15.47 3.81 -3.72
C THR A 237 -14.89 5.10 -4.31
N GLU A 238 -13.57 5.17 -4.46
CA GLU A 238 -12.88 6.34 -5.00
C GLU A 238 -13.15 6.53 -6.49
N THR A 239 -13.62 7.72 -6.86
CA THR A 239 -14.08 8.05 -8.21
C THR A 239 -13.10 8.90 -8.99
N GLN A 240 -12.23 9.64 -8.30
CA GLN A 240 -11.19 10.48 -8.90
C GLN A 240 -9.81 10.10 -8.32
N PRO A 241 -9.33 8.87 -8.56
CA PRO A 241 -8.02 8.48 -8.08
C PRO A 241 -6.92 9.17 -8.88
N LEU A 242 -5.83 9.51 -8.19
CA LEU A 242 -4.55 9.81 -8.81
C LEU A 242 -3.97 8.55 -9.46
N ALA A 243 -4.15 7.39 -8.83
CA ALA A 243 -3.71 6.12 -9.38
C ALA A 243 -4.66 4.96 -9.01
N ARG A 244 -4.83 3.99 -9.92
CA ARG A 244 -5.41 2.67 -9.62
C ARG A 244 -4.35 1.61 -9.78
N PHE A 245 -4.41 0.56 -8.98
CA PHE A 245 -3.45 -0.52 -9.11
C PHE A 245 -4.08 -1.90 -8.92
N TYR A 246 -3.41 -2.90 -9.49
CA TYR A 246 -3.65 -4.31 -9.24
C TYR A 246 -2.30 -4.99 -9.07
N VAL A 247 -2.21 -5.92 -8.12
CA VAL A 247 -1.03 -6.75 -7.86
C VAL A 247 -1.46 -8.20 -7.74
N ASP A 248 -0.84 -9.07 -8.54
CA ASP A 248 -0.89 -10.51 -8.37
C ASP A 248 0.17 -10.90 -7.34
N VAL A 249 -0.24 -10.93 -6.06
CA VAL A 249 0.69 -11.03 -4.92
C VAL A 249 1.52 -12.32 -4.95
N PRO A 250 0.94 -13.52 -5.20
CA PRO A 250 1.73 -14.74 -5.25
C PRO A 250 2.70 -14.77 -6.44
N ALA A 251 2.28 -14.31 -7.61
CA ALA A 251 3.14 -14.28 -8.80
C ALA A 251 4.29 -13.29 -8.62
N LEU A 252 4.01 -12.08 -8.11
CA LEU A 252 5.05 -11.09 -7.80
C LEU A 252 6.03 -11.60 -6.73
N ALA A 253 5.51 -12.20 -5.65
CA ALA A 253 6.34 -12.76 -4.59
C ALA A 253 7.27 -13.87 -5.10
N GLN A 254 6.80 -14.72 -6.01
CA GLN A 254 7.64 -15.72 -6.67
C GLN A 254 8.72 -15.09 -7.54
N THR A 255 8.38 -14.11 -8.38
CA THR A 255 9.36 -13.41 -9.22
C THR A 255 10.42 -12.70 -8.38
N VAL A 256 10.03 -12.04 -7.29
CA VAL A 256 10.98 -11.38 -6.37
C VAL A 256 11.83 -12.40 -5.62
N ALA A 257 11.24 -13.52 -5.18
CA ALA A 257 11.99 -14.58 -4.50
C ALA A 257 13.06 -15.22 -5.38
N GLU A 258 12.77 -15.42 -6.66
CA GLU A 258 13.73 -15.94 -7.65
C GLU A 258 14.87 -14.96 -7.93
N ALA A 259 14.62 -13.66 -7.78
CA ALA A 259 15.58 -12.58 -8.01
C ALA A 259 16.43 -12.24 -6.77
N ALA A 260 15.98 -12.62 -5.57
CA ALA A 260 16.55 -12.14 -4.33
C ALA A 260 17.91 -12.76 -4.00
N ASP A 261 18.88 -11.90 -3.68
CA ASP A 261 20.16 -12.28 -3.10
C ASP A 261 20.42 -11.41 -1.84
N PRO A 262 20.43 -11.98 -0.62
CA PRO A 262 20.25 -13.40 -0.30
C PRO A 262 18.81 -13.91 -0.50
N PRO A 263 18.59 -15.24 -0.63
CA PRO A 263 17.26 -15.82 -0.77
C PRO A 263 16.32 -15.42 0.37
N ILE A 264 15.06 -15.10 0.03
CA ILE A 264 14.03 -14.73 1.01
C ILE A 264 13.62 -15.98 1.82
N ASP A 265 13.49 -15.81 3.13
CA ASP A 265 13.01 -16.86 4.04
C ASP A 265 11.64 -17.42 3.57
N PRO A 266 11.50 -18.75 3.40
CA PRO A 266 10.24 -19.38 2.99
C PRO A 266 9.03 -19.02 3.86
N ILE A 267 9.24 -18.74 5.16
CA ILE A 267 8.16 -18.32 6.08
C ILE A 267 7.62 -16.95 5.65
N ARG A 268 8.50 -16.00 5.32
CA ARG A 268 8.10 -14.67 4.83
C ARG A 268 7.42 -14.75 3.47
N LEU A 269 7.86 -15.66 2.60
CA LEU A 269 7.22 -15.87 1.29
C LEU A 269 5.81 -16.44 1.40
N ARG A 270 5.55 -17.36 2.34
CA ARG A 270 4.21 -17.93 2.55
C ARG A 270 3.17 -16.88 2.93
N ALA A 271 3.56 -15.85 3.68
CA ALA A 271 2.64 -14.76 4.06
C ALA A 271 2.01 -14.05 2.84
N PHE A 272 2.76 -13.97 1.73
CA PHE A 272 2.31 -13.37 0.47
C PHE A 272 1.62 -14.37 -0.47
N GLN A 273 1.66 -15.67 -0.17
CA GLN A 273 1.00 -16.70 -0.97
C GLN A 273 -0.48 -16.88 -0.58
N THR A 274 -0.86 -16.52 0.64
CA THR A 274 -2.24 -16.69 1.14
C THR A 274 -3.22 -15.72 0.48
N GLN A 275 -2.77 -14.49 0.16
CA GLN A 275 -3.58 -13.51 -0.57
C GLN A 275 -3.42 -13.72 -2.08
N ARG A 276 -4.51 -13.92 -2.82
CA ARG A 276 -4.46 -14.13 -4.26
C ARG A 276 -4.14 -12.85 -5.03
N GLY A 277 -4.61 -11.71 -4.53
CA GLY A 277 -4.41 -10.44 -5.20
C GLY A 277 -4.85 -9.26 -4.37
N LEU A 278 -4.36 -8.10 -4.77
CA LEU A 278 -4.67 -6.82 -4.17
C LEU A 278 -5.03 -5.85 -5.30
N VAL A 279 -6.16 -5.16 -5.17
CA VAL A 279 -6.47 -3.99 -6.00
C VAL A 279 -6.54 -2.77 -5.12
N GLY A 280 -6.33 -1.59 -5.69
CA GLY A 280 -6.58 -0.37 -4.95
C GLY A 280 -6.61 0.89 -5.79
N ALA A 281 -6.89 1.98 -5.09
CA ALA A 281 -6.93 3.33 -5.62
C ALA A 281 -6.26 4.28 -4.63
N ILE A 282 -5.43 5.18 -5.15
CA ILE A 282 -4.77 6.27 -4.42
C ILE A 282 -5.42 7.56 -4.86
N ALA A 283 -5.85 8.40 -3.93
CA ALA A 283 -6.45 9.70 -4.21
C ALA A 283 -5.88 10.81 -3.35
N VAL A 284 -5.83 12.01 -3.93
CA VAL A 284 -5.41 13.21 -3.23
C VAL A 284 -6.63 13.83 -2.55
N LYS A 285 -6.61 13.89 -1.22
CA LYS A 285 -7.65 14.47 -0.38
C LYS A 285 -7.25 15.88 0.06
N ASN A 286 -8.20 16.61 0.67
CA ASN A 286 -7.96 17.98 1.13
C ASN A 286 -6.85 18.10 2.19
N ARG A 287 -6.60 17.03 2.96
CA ARG A 287 -5.63 16.99 4.07
C ARG A 287 -4.47 16.02 3.84
N GLY A 288 -4.33 15.44 2.66
CA GLY A 288 -3.25 14.48 2.38
C GLY A 288 -3.63 13.46 1.33
N VAL A 289 -3.19 12.21 1.50
CA VAL A 289 -3.37 11.13 0.51
C VAL A 289 -4.08 9.95 1.16
N ALA A 290 -5.10 9.45 0.46
CA ALA A 290 -5.84 8.26 0.86
C ALA A 290 -5.58 7.11 -0.10
N LEU A 291 -5.50 5.89 0.42
CA LEU A 291 -5.47 4.64 -0.33
C LEU A 291 -6.65 3.78 0.12
N GLN A 292 -7.42 3.29 -0.86
CA GLN A 292 -8.41 2.23 -0.67
C GLN A 292 -7.90 0.97 -1.35
N GLY A 293 -7.79 -0.13 -0.60
CA GLY A 293 -7.29 -1.40 -1.09
C GLY A 293 -8.26 -2.53 -0.78
N VAL A 294 -8.35 -3.53 -1.64
CA VAL A 294 -9.16 -4.73 -1.43
C VAL A 294 -8.32 -5.95 -1.75
N SER A 295 -8.08 -6.79 -0.74
CA SER A 295 -7.44 -8.08 -0.89
C SER A 295 -8.47 -9.21 -0.87
N TRP A 296 -8.12 -10.34 -1.47
CA TRP A 296 -8.95 -11.54 -1.40
C TRP A 296 -8.12 -12.83 -1.31
N LEU A 297 -8.73 -13.85 -0.71
CA LEU A 297 -8.15 -15.18 -0.58
C LEU A 297 -8.48 -16.06 -1.79
N GLU A 298 -7.61 -17.04 -2.07
CA GLU A 298 -7.93 -18.10 -3.04
C GLU A 298 -9.10 -18.98 -2.58
N PRO A 299 -9.92 -19.54 -3.49
CA PRO A 299 -10.85 -20.64 -3.18
C PRO A 299 -10.12 -21.76 -2.42
N GLY A 300 -10.49 -22.01 -1.17
CA GLY A 300 -9.71 -22.84 -0.25
C GLY A 300 -10.29 -22.90 1.16
N SER A 301 -9.57 -23.51 2.11
CA SER A 301 -10.01 -23.68 3.50
C SER A 301 -9.87 -22.42 4.36
N SER A 302 -8.97 -21.50 4.01
CA SER A 302 -8.75 -20.28 4.78
C SER A 302 -9.87 -19.27 4.56
N THR A 303 -10.37 -18.68 5.64
CA THR A 303 -11.38 -17.62 5.64
C THR A 303 -11.05 -16.57 6.68
N PHE A 304 -11.47 -15.33 6.43
CA PHE A 304 -11.42 -14.27 7.44
C PHE A 304 -12.52 -14.46 8.48
N ALA A 305 -12.19 -14.19 9.74
CA ALA A 305 -13.18 -14.11 10.81
C ALA A 305 -14.19 -12.99 10.50
N THR A 306 -15.49 -13.31 10.62
CA THR A 306 -16.55 -12.35 10.31
C THR A 306 -17.09 -11.73 11.60
N GLY A 307 -17.39 -10.42 11.56
CA GLY A 307 -18.07 -9.77 12.68
C GLY A 307 -17.81 -8.29 12.87
N ASN A 308 -16.73 -7.72 12.29
CA ASN A 308 -16.37 -6.28 12.38
C ASN A 308 -16.76 -5.65 13.73
N ARG A 309 -16.11 -6.06 14.83
CA ARG A 309 -16.53 -5.73 16.22
C ARG A 309 -15.66 -4.67 16.89
N ALA A 310 -14.87 -3.91 16.14
CA ALA A 310 -14.02 -2.86 16.69
C ALA A 310 -14.75 -1.51 16.66
N ASP A 311 -15.21 -1.02 17.81
CA ASP A 311 -16.03 0.21 17.88
C ASP A 311 -15.76 1.06 19.14
N GLN A 312 -15.55 0.43 20.29
CA GLN A 312 -15.50 1.14 21.58
C GLN A 312 -14.08 1.45 22.04
N MET A 313 -13.09 0.64 21.68
CA MET A 313 -11.73 0.75 22.21
C MET A 313 -11.02 2.09 21.90
N PRO A 314 -11.19 2.71 20.73
CA PRO A 314 -10.67 4.07 20.49
C PRO A 314 -11.28 5.13 21.43
N GLN A 315 -12.44 4.89 22.04
CA GLN A 315 -13.04 5.82 23.00
C GLN A 315 -12.42 5.71 24.40
N ARG A 316 -11.65 4.64 24.66
CA ARG A 316 -11.03 4.35 25.96
C ARG A 316 -9.55 4.75 26.01
N LEU A 317 -8.91 4.90 24.85
CA LEU A 317 -7.56 5.45 24.77
C LEU A 317 -7.58 6.98 24.93
N PRO A 318 -6.58 7.58 25.58
CA PRO A 318 -6.49 9.04 25.71
C PRO A 318 -6.11 9.69 24.37
N THR A 319 -6.51 10.95 24.22
CA THR A 319 -6.31 11.73 22.99
C THR A 319 -4.84 11.97 22.63
N GLY A 320 -3.94 11.87 23.63
CA GLY A 320 -2.48 11.99 23.49
C GLY A 320 -1.78 10.66 23.17
N ALA A 321 -2.50 9.66 22.69
CA ALA A 321 -1.90 8.43 22.17
C ALA A 321 -1.03 8.75 20.94
N LEU A 322 0.24 8.35 21.01
CA LEU A 322 1.23 8.50 19.95
C LEU A 322 1.04 7.41 18.90
N VAL A 323 0.80 6.18 19.36
CA VAL A 323 0.44 5.02 18.54
C VAL A 323 -0.78 4.36 19.18
N ALA A 324 -1.74 3.94 18.36
CA ALA A 324 -2.89 3.17 18.80
C ALA A 324 -3.20 2.06 17.81
N LEU A 325 -3.45 0.86 18.32
CA LEU A 325 -3.97 -0.29 17.59
C LEU A 325 -5.23 -0.77 18.31
N SER A 326 -6.30 -1.04 17.60
CA SER A 326 -7.50 -1.66 18.16
C SER A 326 -8.11 -2.67 17.20
N GLY A 327 -8.71 -3.72 17.74
CA GLY A 327 -9.36 -4.77 16.95
C GLY A 327 -10.55 -5.39 17.67
N GLY A 328 -11.38 -6.11 16.91
CA GLY A 328 -12.63 -6.67 17.43
C GLY A 328 -12.49 -7.95 18.25
N ASP A 329 -11.34 -8.63 18.16
CA ASP A 329 -11.07 -9.93 18.80
C ASP A 329 -9.56 -10.12 18.97
N PHE A 330 -9.05 -10.04 20.20
CA PHE A 330 -7.61 -10.21 20.45
C PHE A 330 -7.14 -11.64 20.24
N GLN A 331 -7.97 -12.64 20.59
CA GLN A 331 -7.61 -14.03 20.40
C GLN A 331 -7.39 -14.32 18.91
N GLN A 332 -8.34 -13.93 18.05
CA GLN A 332 -8.18 -14.08 16.60
C GLN A 332 -6.97 -13.30 16.07
N PHE A 333 -6.78 -12.06 16.53
CA PHE A 333 -5.61 -11.25 16.15
C PHE A 333 -4.29 -11.97 16.48
N TRP A 334 -4.20 -12.60 17.65
CA TRP A 334 -3.02 -13.35 18.06
C TRP A 334 -2.80 -14.62 17.24
N GLU A 335 -3.86 -15.37 16.95
CA GLU A 335 -3.80 -16.56 16.09
C GLU A 335 -3.31 -16.20 14.67
N ASP A 336 -3.85 -15.12 14.08
CA ASP A 336 -3.40 -14.60 12.78
C ASP A 336 -1.93 -14.14 12.82
N PHE A 337 -1.52 -13.51 13.94
CA PHE A 337 -0.15 -13.06 14.17
C PHE A 337 0.84 -14.24 14.28
N GLN A 338 0.43 -15.32 14.96
CA GLN A 338 1.23 -16.54 15.11
C GLN A 338 1.34 -17.34 13.81
N ALA A 339 0.28 -17.37 13.01
CA ALA A 339 0.28 -18.02 11.70
C ALA A 339 1.16 -17.31 10.66
N GLY A 340 1.64 -16.08 10.96
CA GLY A 340 2.41 -15.26 10.05
C GLY A 340 1.58 -14.81 8.85
N GLU A 341 0.27 -14.68 9.02
CA GLU A 341 -0.64 -14.27 7.96
C GLU A 341 -0.75 -12.74 7.88
N GLN A 342 -0.89 -12.20 6.67
CA GLN A 342 -1.16 -10.77 6.44
C GLN A 342 -0.02 -9.84 6.93
N PHE A 343 -0.35 -8.75 7.63
CA PHE A 343 0.61 -7.73 8.08
C PHE A 343 1.56 -8.22 9.20
N SER A 344 1.24 -9.34 9.87
CA SER A 344 2.06 -9.90 10.95
C SER A 344 3.48 -10.24 10.51
N ALA A 345 3.63 -10.78 9.30
CA ALA A 345 4.92 -11.16 8.72
C ALA A 345 5.83 -9.97 8.40
N LEU A 346 5.29 -8.75 8.38
CA LEU A 346 6.04 -7.52 8.14
C LEU A 346 6.61 -6.92 9.43
N LEU A 347 6.12 -7.35 10.59
CA LEU A 347 6.62 -6.86 11.87
C LEU A 347 7.99 -7.49 12.17
N PRO A 348 8.95 -6.71 12.70
CA PRO A 348 10.27 -7.22 13.05
C PRO A 348 10.26 -8.15 14.28
N VAL A 349 9.09 -8.41 14.86
CA VAL A 349 8.87 -9.19 16.08
C VAL A 349 8.08 -10.45 15.74
N GLN A 350 8.50 -11.60 16.27
CA GLN A 350 7.82 -12.87 16.07
C GLN A 350 6.88 -13.18 17.24
N ALA A 351 5.69 -13.70 16.96
CA ALA A 351 4.73 -14.11 17.99
C ALA A 351 5.30 -15.12 18.99
N ALA A 352 6.07 -16.08 18.49
CA ALA A 352 6.70 -17.11 19.32
C ALA A 352 7.69 -16.51 20.33
N ASP A 353 8.47 -15.51 19.93
CA ASP A 353 9.44 -14.84 20.82
C ASP A 353 8.74 -14.07 21.93
N LEU A 354 7.61 -13.42 21.63
CA LEU A 354 6.79 -12.73 22.62
C LEU A 354 6.14 -13.70 23.62
N ALA A 355 5.55 -14.80 23.13
CA ALA A 355 4.95 -15.83 23.98
C ALA A 355 6.00 -16.48 24.90
N LEU A 356 7.17 -16.84 24.35
CA LEU A 356 8.29 -17.38 25.12
C LEU A 356 8.84 -16.36 26.12
N GLY A 357 8.93 -15.09 25.73
CA GLY A 357 9.33 -13.99 26.60
C GLY A 357 8.41 -13.88 27.83
N LEU A 358 7.10 -13.83 27.60
CA LEU A 358 6.08 -13.80 28.65
C LEU A 358 6.19 -15.03 29.57
N GLN A 359 6.29 -16.23 28.99
CA GLN A 359 6.38 -17.47 29.75
C GLN A 359 7.68 -17.57 30.56
N SER A 360 8.81 -17.12 30.02
CA SER A 360 10.09 -17.14 30.73
C SER A 360 10.09 -16.16 31.92
N ALA A 361 9.44 -15.00 31.76
CA ALA A 361 9.33 -13.98 32.79
C ALA A 361 8.32 -14.37 33.88
N THR A 362 7.13 -14.85 33.48
CA THR A 362 6.03 -15.05 34.42
C THR A 362 5.82 -16.49 34.86
N GLY A 363 6.28 -17.46 34.06
CA GLY A 363 5.91 -18.87 34.19
C GLY A 363 4.54 -19.21 33.60
N LEU A 364 3.79 -18.23 33.09
CA LEU A 364 2.45 -18.40 32.53
C LEU A 364 2.52 -18.47 31.00
N SER A 365 1.74 -19.38 30.42
CA SER A 365 1.60 -19.52 28.98
C SER A 365 0.55 -18.54 28.46
N LEU A 366 0.84 -17.84 27.36
CA LEU A 366 -0.15 -16.98 26.71
C LEU A 366 -1.36 -17.79 26.25
N ASP A 367 -1.14 -18.95 25.63
CA ASP A 367 -2.18 -19.79 25.05
C ASP A 367 -3.10 -20.41 26.13
N GLU A 368 -2.54 -20.77 27.29
CA GLU A 368 -3.29 -21.44 28.35
C GLU A 368 -3.87 -20.47 29.38
N ASN A 369 -3.18 -19.37 29.68
CA ASN A 369 -3.54 -18.48 30.81
C ASN A 369 -4.12 -17.14 30.37
N PHE A 370 -3.92 -16.71 29.12
CA PHE A 370 -4.34 -15.39 28.65
C PHE A 370 -5.39 -15.47 27.55
N LEU A 371 -5.10 -16.13 26.43
CA LEU A 371 -6.01 -16.21 25.28
C LEU A 371 -7.45 -16.66 25.62
N PRO A 372 -7.70 -17.64 26.53
CA PRO A 372 -9.05 -18.12 26.79
C PRO A 372 -10.05 -17.06 27.25
N TRP A 373 -9.58 -15.99 27.91
CA TRP A 373 -10.43 -14.88 28.35
C TRP A 373 -10.27 -13.61 27.51
N MET A 374 -9.38 -13.60 26.51
CA MET A 374 -9.08 -12.45 25.65
C MET A 374 -9.83 -12.48 24.30
N ALA A 375 -10.94 -13.23 24.20
CA ALA A 375 -11.75 -13.34 22.98
C ALA A 375 -12.72 -12.16 22.78
N GLY A 376 -12.21 -10.93 22.90
CA GLY A 376 -13.00 -9.70 22.82
C GLY A 376 -12.25 -8.54 22.20
N GLU A 377 -12.96 -7.41 22.08
CA GLU A 377 -12.39 -6.17 21.55
C GLU A 377 -11.16 -5.76 22.38
N PHE A 378 -10.14 -5.21 21.72
CA PHE A 378 -8.91 -4.79 22.39
C PHE A 378 -8.35 -3.48 21.86
N ALA A 379 -7.50 -2.86 22.66
CA ALA A 379 -6.66 -1.74 22.28
C ALA A 379 -5.24 -1.90 22.84
N LEU A 380 -4.25 -1.51 22.06
CA LEU A 380 -2.87 -1.30 22.45
C LEU A 380 -2.51 0.15 22.14
N GLY A 381 -1.84 0.83 23.06
CA GLY A 381 -1.45 2.22 22.89
C GLY A 381 -0.05 2.50 23.41
N VAL A 382 0.69 3.32 22.67
CA VAL A 382 1.86 4.05 23.17
C VAL A 382 1.40 5.47 23.46
N LEU A 383 1.55 5.91 24.70
CA LEU A 383 1.05 7.21 25.17
C LEU A 383 2.20 8.19 25.35
N THR A 384 1.85 9.46 25.49
CA THR A 384 2.81 10.45 26.02
C THR A 384 2.84 10.31 27.54
N PRO A 385 4.01 10.11 28.17
CA PRO A 385 4.11 10.13 29.61
C PRO A 385 3.59 11.46 30.17
N PRO A 386 2.93 11.48 31.34
CA PRO A 386 2.57 12.74 31.98
C PRO A 386 3.84 13.52 32.36
N ASP A 387 3.76 14.84 32.34
CA ASP A 387 4.84 15.71 32.84
C ASP A 387 5.19 15.32 34.28
N ALA A 388 6.48 15.38 34.61
CA ALA A 388 6.93 15.13 35.98
C ALA A 388 6.18 16.08 36.93
N PRO A 389 5.72 15.60 38.10
CA PRO A 389 4.94 16.41 39.01
C PRO A 389 5.72 17.68 39.43
N ASP A 390 5.04 18.83 39.44
CA ASP A 390 5.57 20.09 39.96
C ASP A 390 6.14 19.87 41.37
N GLY A 391 7.46 19.94 41.51
CA GLY A 391 8.17 19.71 42.78
C GLY A 391 8.99 18.42 42.87
N ALA A 392 9.16 17.66 41.78
CA ALA A 392 10.36 16.84 41.65
C ALA A 392 11.57 17.75 41.91
N PRO A 393 12.49 17.40 42.83
CA PRO A 393 13.61 18.27 43.13
C PRO A 393 14.37 18.50 41.83
N ASP A 394 14.33 19.74 41.32
CA ASP A 394 15.45 20.26 40.54
C ASP A 394 16.68 19.90 41.37
N ASP A 395 17.61 19.13 40.81
CA ASP A 395 18.87 18.77 41.45
C ASP A 395 19.64 20.07 41.74
N ALA A 396 19.25 20.73 42.82
CA ALA A 396 19.84 21.91 43.40
C ALA A 396 20.98 21.47 44.31
N THR A 397 21.88 20.65 43.78
CA THR A 397 23.27 20.54 44.24
C THR A 397 24.11 20.19 43.03
N GLY A 398 24.87 21.17 42.55
CA GLY A 398 25.65 21.06 41.32
C GLY A 398 26.48 19.77 41.24
N GLY A 399 26.36 19.09 40.10
CA GLY A 399 27.19 17.95 39.75
C GLY A 399 26.41 16.87 39.01
N ALA A 400 26.59 16.82 37.68
CA ALA A 400 26.06 15.84 36.73
C ALA A 400 24.53 15.81 36.58
N GLU A 401 24.06 16.28 35.43
CA GLU A 401 22.72 16.03 34.89
C GLU A 401 22.49 14.51 34.88
N THR A 402 21.75 13.98 35.86
CA THR A 402 21.28 12.61 35.80
C THR A 402 20.12 12.62 34.81
N PRO A 403 20.22 11.96 33.64
CA PRO A 403 19.10 11.93 32.71
C PRO A 403 17.89 11.31 33.44
N PRO A 404 16.67 11.87 33.30
CA PRO A 404 15.49 11.24 33.87
C PRO A 404 15.43 9.78 33.39
N LEU A 405 15.12 8.85 34.31
CA LEU A 405 14.96 7.45 33.95
C LEU A 405 13.90 7.35 32.85
N PRO A 406 14.10 6.52 31.82
CA PRO A 406 13.10 6.34 30.77
C PRO A 406 11.77 5.89 31.36
N ASN A 407 10.70 6.66 31.17
CA ASN A 407 9.34 6.28 31.57
C ASN A 407 8.60 5.67 30.37
N PRO A 408 8.57 4.32 30.20
CA PRO A 408 7.78 3.70 29.15
C PRO A 408 6.31 4.04 29.35
N ALA A 409 5.55 4.30 28.28
CA ALA A 409 4.15 4.69 28.37
C ALA A 409 3.29 3.78 27.51
N LEU A 410 3.01 2.58 28.01
CA LEU A 410 2.20 1.56 27.31
C LEU A 410 0.87 1.33 28.00
N VAL A 411 -0.16 1.08 27.21
CA VAL A 411 -1.44 0.58 27.67
C VAL A 411 -1.93 -0.57 26.79
N LEU A 412 -2.35 -1.66 27.41
CA LEU A 412 -3.14 -2.73 26.81
C LEU A 412 -4.52 -2.73 27.46
N MET A 413 -5.56 -2.85 26.66
CA MET A 413 -6.95 -3.01 27.10
C MET A 413 -7.57 -4.18 26.35
N VAL A 414 -8.27 -5.05 27.06
CA VAL A 414 -8.99 -6.18 26.47
C VAL A 414 -10.33 -6.35 27.14
N LYS A 415 -11.38 -6.43 26.35
CA LYS A 415 -12.70 -6.83 26.83
C LYS A 415 -12.68 -8.32 27.13
N ALA A 416 -12.74 -8.67 28.40
CA ALA A 416 -12.67 -10.06 28.83
C ALA A 416 -13.93 -10.82 28.40
N SER A 417 -13.76 -11.99 27.78
CA SER A 417 -14.85 -12.94 27.56
C SER A 417 -15.22 -13.70 28.84
N ASP A 418 -14.25 -13.85 29.75
CA ASP A 418 -14.41 -14.44 31.08
C ASP A 418 -13.63 -13.62 32.12
N ARG A 419 -14.37 -12.83 32.92
CA ARG A 419 -13.81 -11.96 33.95
C ARG A 419 -13.21 -12.74 35.12
N GLU A 420 -13.77 -13.89 35.47
CA GLU A 420 -13.29 -14.71 36.57
C GLU A 420 -11.94 -15.33 36.21
N ALA A 421 -11.83 -15.89 35.01
CA ALA A 421 -10.56 -16.41 34.48
C ALA A 421 -9.49 -15.32 34.39
N ALA A 422 -9.82 -14.13 33.87
CA ALA A 422 -8.90 -13.00 33.80
C ALA A 422 -8.40 -12.56 35.20
N THR A 423 -9.31 -12.51 36.19
CA THR A 423 -8.96 -12.15 37.57
C THR A 423 -8.00 -13.19 38.17
N ALA A 424 -8.25 -14.48 37.97
CA ALA A 424 -7.36 -15.55 38.41
C ALA A 424 -5.97 -15.48 37.75
N THR A 425 -5.89 -15.04 36.49
CA THR A 425 -4.60 -14.80 35.81
C THR A 425 -3.85 -13.62 36.42
N PHE A 426 -4.54 -12.52 36.74
CA PHE A 426 -3.91 -11.38 37.43
C PHE A 426 -3.40 -11.73 38.84
N GLU A 427 -4.14 -12.53 39.61
CA GLU A 427 -3.69 -13.00 40.93
C GLU A 427 -2.42 -13.87 40.85
N GLN A 428 -2.30 -14.68 39.80
CA GLN A 428 -1.07 -15.44 39.54
C GLN A 428 0.09 -14.51 39.20
N LEU A 429 -0.15 -13.46 38.42
CA LEU A 429 0.86 -12.45 38.13
C LEU A 429 1.29 -11.68 39.38
N ASP A 430 0.35 -11.30 40.25
CA ASP A 430 0.67 -10.66 41.55
C ASP A 430 1.65 -11.52 42.36
N ALA A 431 1.37 -12.83 42.46
CA ALA A 431 2.23 -13.77 43.16
C ALA A 431 3.63 -13.83 42.54
N VAL A 432 3.74 -13.82 41.21
CA VAL A 432 5.04 -13.81 40.50
C VAL A 432 5.79 -12.51 40.74
N MET A 433 5.12 -11.36 40.59
CA MET A 433 5.74 -10.04 40.76
C MET A 433 6.26 -9.84 42.18
N ALA A 434 5.49 -10.25 43.19
CA ALA A 434 5.89 -10.17 44.59
C ALA A 434 7.02 -11.15 44.94
N SER A 435 6.92 -12.41 44.51
CA SER A 435 7.83 -13.47 44.94
C SER A 435 9.15 -13.51 44.16
N ARG A 436 9.09 -13.44 42.83
CA ARG A 436 10.24 -13.58 41.93
C ARG A 436 10.98 -12.26 41.77
N TYR A 437 10.25 -11.17 41.58
CA TYR A 437 10.82 -9.86 41.27
C TYR A 437 10.87 -8.90 42.44
N ARG A 438 10.23 -9.23 43.58
CA ARG A 438 10.18 -8.40 44.79
C ARG A 438 9.51 -7.04 44.56
N PHE A 439 8.56 -6.96 43.63
CA PHE A 439 7.77 -5.75 43.43
C PHE A 439 6.83 -5.57 44.62
N ALA A 440 6.59 -4.32 45.01
CA ALA A 440 5.48 -3.99 45.90
C ALA A 440 4.18 -4.10 45.11
N VAL A 441 3.18 -4.78 45.69
CA VAL A 441 1.86 -4.97 45.10
C VAL A 441 0.86 -4.24 45.98
N ASP A 442 0.37 -3.10 45.50
CA ASP A 442 -0.49 -2.20 46.26
C ASP A 442 -1.79 -1.93 45.52
N ALA A 443 -2.91 -1.85 46.25
CA ALA A 443 -4.20 -1.45 45.69
C ALA A 443 -4.40 0.06 45.86
N VAL A 444 -4.79 0.75 44.79
CA VAL A 444 -5.05 2.18 44.72
C VAL A 444 -6.43 2.40 44.12
N ASP A 445 -7.21 3.33 44.67
CA ASP A 445 -8.47 3.77 44.07
C ASP A 445 -8.22 4.94 43.13
N LEU A 446 -8.51 4.77 41.84
CA LEU A 446 -8.45 5.81 40.82
C LEU A 446 -9.87 6.21 40.42
N GLY A 447 -10.44 7.16 41.16
CA GLY A 447 -11.76 7.71 40.86
C GLY A 447 -12.89 6.68 40.95
N GLY A 448 -12.85 5.80 41.96
CA GLY A 448 -13.81 4.71 42.16
C GLY A 448 -13.51 3.42 41.40
N VAL A 449 -12.39 3.37 40.66
CA VAL A 449 -11.89 2.15 40.03
C VAL A 449 -10.74 1.59 40.89
N PRO A 450 -10.86 0.37 41.45
CA PRO A 450 -9.76 -0.27 42.14
C PRO A 450 -8.71 -0.72 41.12
N VAL A 451 -7.46 -0.30 41.35
CA VAL A 451 -6.30 -0.56 40.50
C VAL A 451 -5.20 -1.19 41.33
N THR A 452 -4.65 -2.30 40.86
CA THR A 452 -3.47 -2.92 41.48
C THR A 452 -2.22 -2.38 40.80
N ARG A 453 -1.26 -1.90 41.59
CA ARG A 453 0.02 -1.36 41.13
C ARG A 453 1.16 -2.28 41.54
N TRP A 454 2.04 -2.56 40.59
CA TRP A 454 3.31 -3.24 40.80
C TRP A 454 4.45 -2.22 40.71
N THR A 455 5.13 -1.99 41.83
CA THR A 455 6.24 -1.04 41.89
C THR A 455 7.55 -1.80 42.09
N ALA A 456 8.48 -1.66 41.14
CA ALA A 456 9.80 -2.26 41.24
C ALA A 456 10.60 -1.68 42.43
N PRO A 457 11.56 -2.44 42.99
CA PRO A 457 12.50 -1.88 43.95
C PRO A 457 13.16 -0.60 43.40
N PHE A 458 13.31 0.41 44.25
CA PHE A 458 13.84 1.74 43.89
C PHE A 458 12.97 2.55 42.92
N GLY A 459 11.73 2.14 42.64
CA GLY A 459 10.78 2.91 41.82
C GLY A 459 11.15 2.96 40.34
N SER A 460 12.01 2.07 39.85
CA SER A 460 12.53 2.10 38.48
C SER A 460 11.50 1.74 37.40
N LEU A 461 10.40 1.07 37.79
CA LEU A 461 9.33 0.68 36.91
C LEU A 461 8.03 0.57 37.70
N VAL A 462 6.98 1.17 37.16
CA VAL A 462 5.62 1.03 37.66
C VAL A 462 4.79 0.34 36.59
N MET A 463 4.06 -0.71 36.98
CA MET A 463 3.02 -1.31 36.16
C MET A 463 1.72 -1.29 36.94
N ALA A 464 0.58 -1.30 36.26
CA ALA A 464 -0.71 -1.35 36.93
C ALA A 464 -1.73 -2.11 36.08
N TYR A 465 -2.72 -2.71 36.74
CA TYR A 465 -3.86 -3.31 36.07
C TYR A 465 -5.15 -3.05 36.85
N GLY A 466 -6.28 -3.14 36.16
CA GLY A 466 -7.59 -2.97 36.78
C GLY A 466 -8.73 -3.21 35.81
N TRP A 467 -9.93 -2.85 36.23
CA TRP A 467 -11.17 -3.07 35.49
C TRP A 467 -11.88 -1.76 35.18
N LEU A 468 -12.09 -1.49 33.89
CA LEU A 468 -12.97 -0.41 33.43
C LEU A 468 -14.39 -0.95 33.21
N GLU A 469 -15.33 -0.04 32.98
CA GLU A 469 -16.73 -0.38 32.67
C GLU A 469 -16.84 -1.33 31.46
N GLY A 470 -17.74 -2.31 31.54
CA GLY A 470 -18.00 -3.26 30.44
C GLY A 470 -17.02 -4.43 30.36
N ASP A 471 -16.48 -4.85 31.51
CA ASP A 471 -15.53 -5.97 31.66
C ASP A 471 -14.26 -5.80 30.82
N VAL A 472 -13.77 -4.56 30.76
CA VAL A 472 -12.51 -4.24 30.10
C VAL A 472 -11.39 -4.27 31.12
N ALA A 473 -10.55 -5.29 31.03
CA ALA A 473 -9.29 -5.32 31.75
C ALA A 473 -8.31 -4.35 31.09
N PHE A 474 -7.60 -3.56 31.89
CA PHE A 474 -6.49 -2.75 31.39
C PHE A 474 -5.20 -3.13 32.09
N PHE A 475 -4.09 -2.98 31.39
CA PHE A 475 -2.73 -3.15 31.89
C PHE A 475 -1.87 -2.01 31.37
N THR A 476 -1.16 -1.31 32.25
CA THR A 476 -0.30 -0.17 31.91
C THR A 476 1.11 -0.40 32.37
N VAL A 477 2.07 0.07 31.58
CA VAL A 477 3.49 0.13 31.94
C VAL A 477 3.89 1.60 31.90
N GLY A 478 4.49 2.07 32.99
CA GLY A 478 4.90 3.46 33.19
C GLY A 478 4.30 4.08 34.44
N GLU A 479 5.03 5.04 35.00
CA GLU A 479 4.51 5.87 36.09
C GLU A 479 3.49 6.88 35.55
N GLY A 480 2.36 7.01 36.24
CA GLY A 480 1.28 7.96 35.90
C GLY A 480 0.39 7.54 34.73
N ILE A 481 0.63 6.37 34.12
CA ILE A 481 -0.09 5.92 32.92
C ILE A 481 -1.49 5.38 33.25
N ALA A 482 -1.68 4.74 34.41
CA ALA A 482 -2.98 4.22 34.84
C ALA A 482 -4.00 5.35 35.02
N GLU A 483 -3.54 6.51 35.49
CA GLU A 483 -4.31 7.72 35.74
C GLU A 483 -4.79 8.38 34.43
N LEU A 484 -4.14 8.09 33.29
CA LEU A 484 -4.57 8.57 31.98
C LEU A 484 -5.77 7.80 31.40
N VAL A 485 -6.06 6.61 31.96
CA VAL A 485 -7.05 5.67 31.41
C VAL A 485 -8.16 5.31 32.39
N ALA A 486 -7.89 5.31 33.69
CA ALA A 486 -8.85 5.00 34.74
C ALA A 486 -9.31 6.27 35.49
N PRO A 487 -10.62 6.43 35.77
CA PRO A 487 -11.73 5.57 35.37
C PRO A 487 -12.12 5.71 33.89
N ALA A 488 -11.75 6.83 33.27
CA ALA A 488 -11.89 7.10 31.84
C ALA A 488 -10.89 8.21 31.44
N PRO A 489 -10.42 8.26 30.18
CA PRO A 489 -9.55 9.33 29.74
C PRO A 489 -10.26 10.69 29.75
N GLY A 490 -9.56 11.75 30.16
CA GLY A 490 -10.11 13.12 30.16
C GLY A 490 -10.59 13.58 28.78
N ARG A 491 -9.90 13.15 27.71
CA ARG A 491 -10.36 13.23 26.32
C ARG A 491 -10.00 11.95 25.59
N ALA A 492 -10.96 11.36 24.90
CA ALA A 492 -10.77 10.11 24.16
C ALA A 492 -10.05 10.31 22.81
N LEU A 493 -9.38 9.27 22.32
CA LEU A 493 -8.79 9.22 20.98
C LEU A 493 -9.88 9.28 19.89
N GLY A 494 -11.05 8.69 20.11
CA GLY A 494 -12.18 8.74 19.17
C GLY A 494 -12.68 10.16 18.83
N VAL A 495 -12.33 11.18 19.62
CA VAL A 495 -12.64 12.61 19.36
C VAL A 495 -11.42 13.42 18.92
N ASN A 496 -10.26 12.79 18.73
CA ASN A 496 -9.06 13.42 18.20
C ASN A 496 -9.27 13.72 16.69
N ALA A 497 -8.95 14.95 16.27
CA ALA A 497 -9.20 15.39 14.90
C ALA A 497 -8.35 14.66 13.85
N LEU A 498 -7.08 14.34 14.17
CA LEU A 498 -6.23 13.55 13.28
C LEU A 498 -6.74 12.12 13.18
N PHE A 499 -7.11 11.49 14.30
CA PHE A 499 -7.71 10.15 14.31
C PHE A 499 -9.00 10.09 13.47
N GLN A 500 -9.91 11.05 13.64
CA GLN A 500 -11.16 11.11 12.85
C GLN A 500 -10.89 11.37 11.37
N THR A 501 -9.90 12.21 11.04
CA THR A 501 -9.52 12.47 9.65
C THR A 501 -8.95 11.22 8.98
N THR A 502 -8.16 10.42 9.71
CA THR A 502 -7.49 9.26 9.14
C THR A 502 -8.34 7.99 9.13
N THR A 503 -9.36 7.87 9.98
CA THR A 503 -10.20 6.66 10.10
C THR A 503 -11.67 6.88 9.73
N GLY A 504 -12.11 8.13 9.54
CA GLY A 504 -13.52 8.49 9.41
C GLY A 504 -14.18 8.13 8.08
N GLU A 505 -13.42 8.02 6.99
CA GLU A 505 -13.96 7.65 5.67
C GLU A 505 -14.19 6.15 5.50
N ALA A 506 -13.62 5.32 6.38
CA ALA A 506 -13.72 3.87 6.29
C ALA A 506 -15.15 3.38 6.59
N PRO A 507 -15.58 2.24 5.98
CA PRO A 507 -16.88 1.65 6.28
C PRO A 507 -17.06 1.36 7.77
N ARG A 508 -18.31 1.43 8.25
CA ARG A 508 -18.70 1.03 9.60
C ARG A 508 -19.84 0.02 9.55
N PRO A 509 -19.85 -1.04 10.39
CA PRO A 509 -18.78 -1.38 11.35
C PRO A 509 -17.52 -1.93 10.65
N ASN A 510 -16.36 -1.81 11.29
CA ASN A 510 -15.06 -2.30 10.79
C ASN A 510 -14.37 -3.25 11.80
N ASN A 511 -13.25 -3.84 11.41
CA ASN A 511 -12.55 -4.86 12.17
C ASN A 511 -11.40 -4.33 13.04
N GLY A 512 -11.06 -3.04 12.93
CA GLY A 512 -9.98 -2.46 13.71
C GLY A 512 -9.42 -1.18 13.11
N HIS A 513 -8.62 -0.52 13.92
CA HIS A 513 -7.94 0.72 13.61
C HIS A 513 -6.47 0.62 13.98
N PHE A 514 -5.59 1.14 13.14
CA PHE A 514 -4.24 1.52 13.49
C PHE A 514 -4.09 3.02 13.28
N PHE A 515 -3.44 3.70 14.20
CA PHE A 515 -3.22 5.13 14.18
C PHE A 515 -1.83 5.44 14.72
N VAL A 516 -1.14 6.36 14.05
CA VAL A 516 0.12 6.93 14.52
C VAL A 516 0.09 8.44 14.32
N ASN A 517 0.40 9.16 15.39
CA ASN A 517 0.57 10.60 15.40
C ASN A 517 2.06 10.92 15.24
N LEU A 518 2.50 11.05 13.99
CA LEU A 518 3.91 11.28 13.66
C LEU A 518 4.38 12.66 14.12
N GLU A 519 3.49 13.65 14.07
CA GLU A 519 3.77 15.00 14.58
C GLU A 519 4.09 14.99 16.08
N ALA A 520 3.26 14.32 16.89
CA ALA A 520 3.55 14.20 18.32
C ALA A 520 4.76 13.30 18.60
N LEU A 521 5.03 12.30 17.74
CA LEU A 521 6.19 11.44 17.91
C LEU A 521 7.53 12.16 17.68
N THR A 522 7.58 13.15 16.80
CA THR A 522 8.80 13.94 16.58
C THR A 522 9.16 14.81 17.78
N ASP A 523 8.19 15.13 18.64
CA ASP A 523 8.40 15.95 19.84
C ASP A 523 8.85 15.13 21.06
N VAL A 524 8.72 13.80 21.01
CA VAL A 524 9.09 12.90 22.11
C VAL A 524 10.52 12.39 21.90
N GLU A 525 11.48 13.03 22.57
CA GLU A 525 12.87 12.56 22.59
C GLU A 525 13.00 11.21 23.34
N ASN A 526 13.89 10.34 22.87
CA ASN A 526 14.29 9.09 23.55
C ASN A 526 13.18 8.06 23.84
N ASN A 527 12.17 7.93 22.96
CA ASN A 527 11.18 6.85 23.12
C ASN A 527 11.80 5.47 22.79
N LEU A 528 12.10 4.67 23.81
CA LEU A 528 12.70 3.34 23.69
C LEU A 528 11.82 2.29 22.99
N LEU A 529 10.51 2.55 22.87
CA LEU A 529 9.53 1.58 22.40
C LEU A 529 9.28 1.64 20.89
N LEU A 530 9.76 2.69 20.23
CA LEU A 530 9.47 2.95 18.83
C LEU A 530 10.75 2.90 17.99
N PRO A 531 10.70 2.28 16.80
CA PRO A 531 11.84 2.29 15.90
C PRO A 531 12.17 3.72 15.47
N PRO A 532 13.43 4.01 15.11
CA PRO A 532 13.81 5.33 14.61
C PRO A 532 12.97 5.67 13.38
N LEU A 533 12.38 6.87 13.40
CA LEU A 533 11.59 7.36 12.28
C LEU A 533 12.50 7.67 11.08
N PRO A 534 12.05 7.42 9.83
CA PRO A 534 12.79 7.81 8.65
C PRO A 534 12.95 9.33 8.60
N GLN A 535 14.20 9.80 8.68
CA GLN A 535 14.53 11.23 8.72
C GLN A 535 14.66 11.87 7.33
N ALA A 536 14.77 11.07 6.28
CA ALA A 536 14.98 11.55 4.91
C ALA A 536 14.06 10.83 3.91
N GLY A 537 13.79 11.49 2.79
CA GLY A 537 12.98 10.97 1.69
C GLY A 537 11.55 11.50 1.66
N LEU A 538 10.81 11.11 0.62
CA LEU A 538 9.45 11.58 0.33
C LEU A 538 8.42 11.26 1.42
N LEU A 539 8.69 10.25 2.24
CA LEU A 539 7.86 9.82 3.37
C LEU A 539 8.52 10.13 4.72
N SER A 540 9.36 11.18 4.78
CA SER A 540 9.94 11.63 6.05
C SER A 540 8.85 11.92 7.09
N ALA A 541 9.14 11.64 8.35
CA ALA A 541 8.23 11.94 9.46
C ALA A 541 7.89 13.44 9.57
N GLU A 542 8.75 14.32 9.04
CA GLU A 542 8.50 15.76 9.03
C GLU A 542 7.36 16.19 8.10
N ALA A 543 7.08 15.42 7.04
CA ALA A 543 6.08 15.75 6.03
C ALA A 543 4.68 15.18 6.34
N ILE A 544 4.58 14.20 7.24
CA ILE A 544 3.36 13.47 7.56
C ILE A 544 2.96 13.80 9.00
N GLU A 545 1.75 14.34 9.20
CA GLU A 545 1.21 14.64 10.54
C GLU A 545 0.76 13.36 11.24
N ALA A 546 0.00 12.52 10.53
CA ALA A 546 -0.55 11.28 11.07
C ALA A 546 -0.85 10.27 9.97
N ILE A 547 -0.83 8.98 10.33
CA ILE A 547 -1.30 7.89 9.48
C ILE A 547 -2.38 7.13 10.23
N GLY A 548 -3.46 6.81 9.55
CA GLY A 548 -4.44 5.85 10.04
C GLY A 548 -4.74 4.77 9.02
N VAL A 549 -5.03 3.58 9.52
CA VAL A 549 -5.43 2.42 8.75
C VAL A 549 -6.69 1.86 9.39
N THR A 550 -7.69 1.52 8.57
CA THR A 550 -8.87 0.79 9.00
C THR A 550 -9.02 -0.46 8.14
N ALA A 551 -9.27 -1.59 8.77
CA ALA A 551 -9.54 -2.85 8.07
C ALA A 551 -11.03 -3.20 8.21
N THR A 552 -11.68 -3.54 7.10
CA THR A 552 -13.09 -3.94 7.08
C THR A 552 -13.20 -5.30 6.41
N VAL A 553 -13.68 -6.31 7.13
CA VAL A 553 -14.00 -7.61 6.55
C VAL A 553 -15.30 -7.44 5.74
N LEU A 554 -15.22 -7.58 4.41
CA LEU A 554 -16.35 -7.48 3.50
C LEU A 554 -17.07 -8.82 3.34
N SER A 555 -16.31 -9.90 3.37
CA SER A 555 -16.79 -11.29 3.42
C SER A 555 -15.74 -12.18 4.08
N ASP A 556 -16.05 -13.45 4.27
CA ASP A 556 -15.11 -14.51 4.68
C ASP A 556 -13.87 -14.66 3.76
N ARG A 557 -13.80 -13.92 2.65
CA ARG A 557 -12.74 -14.00 1.64
C ARG A 557 -12.26 -12.66 1.12
N GLN A 558 -12.84 -11.54 1.57
CA GLN A 558 -12.46 -10.20 1.11
C GLN A 558 -12.28 -9.27 2.29
N VAL A 559 -11.14 -8.57 2.33
CA VAL A 559 -10.87 -7.50 3.29
C VAL A 559 -10.60 -6.23 2.51
N ARG A 560 -11.23 -5.14 2.94
CA ARG A 560 -10.94 -3.79 2.48
C ARG A 560 -10.06 -3.08 3.51
N TYR A 561 -9.04 -2.40 3.02
CA TYR A 561 -8.16 -1.53 3.79
C TYR A 561 -8.38 -0.09 3.34
N ASP A 562 -8.59 0.80 4.30
CA ASP A 562 -8.63 2.24 4.08
C ASP A 562 -7.45 2.85 4.83
N ILE A 563 -6.49 3.41 4.10
CA ILE A 563 -5.29 4.06 4.63
C ILE A 563 -5.39 5.55 4.32
N MET A 564 -5.12 6.41 5.30
CA MET A 564 -5.06 7.85 5.11
C MET A 564 -3.81 8.40 5.79
N ALA A 565 -2.97 9.07 5.01
CA ALA A 565 -1.86 9.86 5.50
C ALA A 565 -2.26 11.33 5.47
N VAL A 566 -2.29 11.98 6.64
CA VAL A 566 -2.44 13.43 6.75
C VAL A 566 -1.07 14.04 6.52
N LEU A 567 -0.97 14.91 5.52
CA LEU A 567 0.28 15.53 5.12
C LEU A 567 0.28 17.00 5.50
N LYS A 568 1.44 17.52 5.93
CA LYS A 568 1.61 18.97 6.09
C LYS A 568 1.37 19.66 4.76
N ARG A 569 0.82 20.86 4.82
CA ARG A 569 0.64 21.69 3.62
C ARG A 569 1.84 22.62 3.48
N GLY A 570 2.57 22.46 2.37
CA GLY A 570 3.67 23.32 2.00
C GLY A 570 3.23 24.50 1.15
N ASP A 571 4.19 25.14 0.50
CA ASP A 571 3.91 26.25 -0.41
C ASP A 571 3.21 25.78 -1.68
N ARG A 572 2.58 26.74 -2.37
CA ARG A 572 2.00 26.45 -3.68
C ARG A 572 3.13 26.12 -4.66
N PRO A 573 3.12 24.93 -5.28
CA PRO A 573 4.19 24.51 -6.16
C PRO A 573 4.23 25.38 -7.42
N GLY A 574 5.43 25.78 -7.82
CA GLY A 574 5.68 26.46 -9.10
C GLY A 574 5.54 25.51 -10.30
N PRO A 575 5.70 26.02 -11.54
CA PRO A 575 5.81 25.14 -12.71
C PRO A 575 7.03 24.22 -12.58
N LEU A 576 6.91 22.98 -13.05
CA LEU A 576 8.08 22.09 -13.13
C LEU A 576 9.11 22.70 -14.12
N PRO A 577 10.42 22.62 -13.84
CA PRO A 577 11.46 23.09 -14.75
C PRO A 577 11.27 22.51 -16.15
N ALA A 578 11.37 23.31 -17.21
CA ALA A 578 11.33 22.79 -18.58
C ALA A 578 12.52 21.82 -18.81
N PRO A 579 12.39 20.81 -19.70
CA PRO A 579 13.53 19.96 -20.05
C PRO A 579 14.65 20.84 -20.61
N ASP A 580 15.85 20.78 -20.01
CA ASP A 580 17.00 21.55 -20.46
C ASP A 580 17.34 21.16 -21.90
N SER A 581 17.22 22.10 -22.84
CA SER A 581 17.61 21.90 -24.25
C SER A 581 19.14 21.96 -24.47
N ALA A 582 19.95 21.85 -23.42
CA ALA A 582 21.39 21.99 -23.51
C ALA A 582 22.09 21.22 -22.38
N SER A 583 22.46 19.97 -22.63
CA SER A 583 23.61 19.40 -21.92
C SER A 583 24.88 20.09 -22.44
N PRO A 584 25.73 20.71 -21.60
CA PRO A 584 27.04 21.16 -22.04
C PRO A 584 27.85 19.92 -22.43
N ALA A 585 28.39 19.93 -23.65
CA ALA A 585 29.29 18.90 -24.14
C ALA A 585 30.33 18.54 -23.07
N ALA A 586 30.45 17.25 -22.77
CA ALA A 586 31.54 16.72 -21.98
C ALA A 586 32.87 17.21 -22.57
N PRO A 587 33.85 17.64 -21.75
CA PRO A 587 35.15 18.04 -22.26
C PRO A 587 35.78 16.81 -22.94
N GLY A 588 36.16 16.99 -24.22
CA GLY A 588 36.81 15.94 -25.01
C GLY A 588 38.10 15.45 -24.35
N PRO A 589 38.52 14.21 -24.63
CA PRO A 589 39.67 13.61 -23.99
C PRO A 589 40.92 14.44 -24.29
N GLU A 590 41.55 14.90 -23.21
CA GLU A 590 42.83 15.59 -23.23
C GLU A 590 43.89 14.63 -23.81
N ALA A 591 44.65 15.13 -24.78
CA ALA A 591 45.63 14.35 -25.52
C ALA A 591 46.67 13.75 -24.57
N GLU A 592 46.84 12.43 -24.70
CA GLU A 592 47.84 11.61 -24.02
C GLU A 592 49.25 12.18 -24.30
N ALA A 593 49.88 12.74 -23.27
CA ALA A 593 51.27 13.19 -23.34
C ALA A 593 52.22 11.99 -23.21
N GLU A 594 53.13 11.85 -24.18
CA GLU A 594 54.19 10.83 -24.22
C GLU A 594 55.04 10.81 -22.93
N PRO A 595 55.45 9.63 -22.42
CA PRO A 595 56.39 9.54 -21.33
C PRO A 595 57.85 9.67 -21.83
N SER A 596 58.59 10.64 -21.28
CA SER A 596 60.06 10.68 -21.34
C SER A 596 60.69 9.89 -20.18
N PRO A 597 61.94 9.37 -20.33
CA PRO A 597 62.38 8.17 -19.65
C PRO A 597 63.19 8.42 -18.36
N GLY A 598 63.11 7.44 -17.45
CA GLY A 598 64.21 7.01 -16.59
C GLY A 598 64.29 7.60 -15.17
N SER A 599 64.16 6.73 -14.17
CA SER A 599 65.14 6.57 -13.07
C SER A 599 64.74 5.40 -12.16
N GLU A 600 65.30 4.23 -12.45
CA GLU A 600 66.09 3.40 -11.54
C GLU A 600 65.72 3.36 -10.04
N VAL A 601 65.16 2.21 -9.58
CA VAL A 601 65.35 1.72 -8.21
C VAL A 601 65.50 0.18 -8.23
N ALA A 602 66.57 -0.28 -7.56
CA ALA A 602 67.11 -1.63 -7.50
C ALA A 602 66.29 -2.64 -6.65
N PRO A 603 66.48 -3.96 -6.82
CA PRO A 603 65.69 -5.00 -6.18
C PRO A 603 66.19 -5.39 -4.78
N PRO A 604 65.34 -5.95 -3.89
CA PRO A 604 65.81 -6.49 -2.61
C PRO A 604 66.36 -7.91 -2.77
N ALA A 605 67.45 -8.14 -2.03
CA ALA A 605 68.21 -9.37 -1.96
C ALA A 605 67.55 -10.48 -1.11
N THR A 606 67.86 -11.71 -1.46
CA THR A 606 67.59 -12.97 -0.75
C THR A 606 68.67 -13.33 0.28
N GLY A 607 68.27 -13.99 1.37
CA GLY A 607 69.11 -14.76 2.33
C GLY A 607 68.85 -14.34 3.78
N GLU A 608 68.55 -15.19 4.76
CA GLU A 608 68.63 -16.66 4.96
C GLU A 608 67.36 -17.18 5.66
#